data_AF-A0A5S4F5W5-F1
#
_entry.id   AF-A0A5S4F5W5-F1
#
_cell.length_a   1.000
_cell.length_b   1.000
_cell.length_c   1.000
_cell.angle_alpha   90.00
_cell.angle_beta   90.00
_cell.angle_gamma   90.00
#
_symmetry.space_group_name_H-M   'P 1'
#
loop_
_entity.id
_entity.type
_entity.pdbx_description
1 polymer ?
#
loop_
_entity_poly.entity_id
_entity_poly.type
_entity_poly.pdbx_seq_one_letter_code
_entity_poly.pdbx_strand_id
1 'polypeptide(L)' 'MSRPVRPWIPVGIDGIAAELGVSENTVMAWRRRSAEWVNVAKFPDPAGKISGRDWWWLADVLDWAKQTGRLKEGAQR' A
#
# COMPACT_ATOMS: atom_id res chain seq x y z
N MET A 1 -10.02 -10.03 -17.72
CA MET A 1 -9.46 -9.61 -16.42
C MET A 1 -8.26 -8.74 -16.68
N SER A 2 -8.41 -7.41 -16.73
CA SER A 2 -7.26 -6.53 -16.95
C SER A 2 -6.54 -6.32 -15.62
N ARG A 3 -5.43 -7.02 -15.42
CA ARG A 3 -4.45 -6.74 -14.34
C ARG A 3 -3.13 -6.28 -15.01
N PRO A 4 -2.43 -5.26 -14.48
CA PRO A 4 -2.77 -3.83 -14.68
C PRO A 4 -1.53 -2.96 -15.00
N VAL A 5 -1.56 -1.66 -14.67
CA VAL A 5 -0.56 -0.62 -14.93
C VAL A 5 0.77 -0.91 -14.20
N ARG A 6 1.91 -0.57 -14.82
CA ARG A 6 3.26 -0.72 -14.23
C ARG A 6 3.41 0.17 -12.99
N PRO A 7 4.16 -0.24 -11.94
CA PRO A 7 5.01 -1.43 -11.85
C PRO A 7 4.36 -2.67 -11.18
N TRP A 8 4.69 -3.86 -11.69
CA TRP A 8 4.25 -5.17 -11.15
C TRP A 8 5.22 -5.74 -10.12
N ILE A 9 5.50 -4.96 -9.08
CA ILE A 9 6.43 -5.36 -8.02
C ILE A 9 5.58 -5.85 -6.84
N PRO A 10 5.70 -7.14 -6.43
CA PRO A 10 5.05 -7.61 -5.22
C PRO A 10 5.79 -7.05 -4.00
N VAL A 11 5.06 -6.39 -3.11
CA VAL A 11 5.61 -5.77 -1.89
C VAL A 11 4.89 -6.24 -0.63
N GLY A 12 5.65 -6.42 0.44
CA GLY A 12 5.15 -6.57 1.80
C GLY A 12 4.99 -5.22 2.49
N ILE A 13 4.65 -5.23 3.78
CA ILE A 13 4.51 -4.02 4.62
C ILE A 13 5.82 -3.22 4.67
N ASP A 14 6.95 -3.92 4.75
CA ASP A 14 8.31 -3.39 4.72
C ASP A 14 8.61 -2.67 3.40
N GLY A 15 8.30 -3.29 2.27
CA GLY A 15 8.46 -2.67 0.95
C GLY A 15 7.59 -1.43 0.78
N ILE A 16 6.33 -1.49 1.23
CA ILE A 16 5.42 -0.33 1.19
C ILE A 16 5.97 0.81 2.05
N ALA A 17 6.49 0.51 3.24
CA ALA A 17 7.05 1.50 4.15
C ALA A 17 8.26 2.21 3.52
N ALA A 18 9.16 1.45 2.89
CA ALA A 18 10.31 1.98 2.17
C ALA A 18 9.91 2.90 1.01
N GLU A 19 9.00 2.45 0.15
CA GLU A 19 8.52 3.21 -1.02
C GLU A 19 7.80 4.51 -0.63
N LEU A 20 7.05 4.49 0.47
CA LEU A 20 6.31 5.67 0.94
C LEU A 20 7.12 6.54 1.92
N GLY A 21 8.33 6.14 2.30
CA GLY A 21 9.18 6.87 3.24
C GLY A 21 8.54 7.00 4.64
N VAL A 22 7.88 5.94 5.11
CA VAL A 22 7.23 5.86 6.43
C VAL A 22 7.67 4.63 7.20
N SER A 23 7.23 4.49 8.46
CA SER A 23 7.50 3.27 9.24
C SER A 23 6.53 2.14 8.89
N GLU A 24 6.94 0.89 9.07
CA GLU A 24 6.04 -0.28 8.95
C GLU A 24 4.82 -0.17 9.87
N ASN A 25 5.01 0.36 11.09
CA ASN A 25 3.93 0.63 12.04
C ASN A 25 2.89 1.62 11.48
N THR A 26 3.33 2.60 10.70
CA THR A 26 2.43 3.55 10.02
C THR A 26 1.54 2.82 8.99
N VAL A 27 2.14 1.93 8.19
CA VAL A 27 1.41 1.13 7.20
C VAL A 27 0.41 0.18 7.89
N MET A 28 0.84 -0.50 8.95
CA MET A 28 -0.03 -1.37 9.76
C MET A 28 -1.20 -0.59 10.38
N ALA A 29 -0.96 0.63 10.87
CA ALA A 29 -2.00 1.50 11.41
C ALA A 29 -3.02 1.92 10.35
N TRP A 30 -2.58 2.26 9.14
CA TRP A 30 -3.50 2.57 8.03
C TRP A 30 -4.37 1.37 7.67
N ARG A 31 -3.76 0.20 7.52
CA ARG A 31 -4.49 -1.05 7.24
C ARG A 31 -5.56 -1.31 8.31
N ARG A 32 -5.18 -1.27 9.59
CA ARG A 32 -6.11 -1.49 10.70
C ARG A 32 -7.28 -0.48 10.70
N ARG A 33 -6.98 0.81 10.60
CA ARG A 33 -8.00 1.87 10.64
C ARG A 33 -8.97 1.78 9.46
N SER A 34 -8.47 1.41 8.28
CA SER A 34 -9.32 1.22 7.10
C SER A 34 -10.29 0.05 7.20
N ALA A 35 -10.00 -0.94 8.06
CA ALA A 35 -10.90 -2.05 8.33
C ALA A 35 -11.96 -1.70 9.39
N GLU A 36 -11.65 -0.79 10.30
CA GLU A 36 -12.51 -0.45 11.44
C GLU A 36 -13.42 0.75 11.16
N TRP A 37 -13.01 1.73 10.34
CA TRP A 37 -13.67 3.04 10.26
C TRP A 37 -14.27 3.33 8.88
N VAL A 38 -15.57 3.64 8.85
CA VAL A 38 -16.35 3.91 7.62
C VAL A 38 -15.83 5.13 6.84
N ASN A 39 -15.28 6.13 7.52
CA ASN A 39 -14.89 7.41 6.91
C ASN A 39 -13.39 7.49 6.52
N VAL A 40 -12.65 6.39 6.58
CA VAL A 40 -11.23 6.35 6.19
C VAL A 40 -11.11 5.66 4.84
N ALA A 41 -10.32 6.24 3.94
CA ALA A 41 -10.02 5.62 2.65
C ALA A 41 -9.50 4.19 2.84
N LYS A 42 -10.15 3.23 2.16
CA LYS A 42 -9.85 1.81 2.31
C LYS A 42 -8.40 1.54 1.89
N PHE A 43 -7.61 0.88 2.74
CA PHE A 43 -6.29 0.41 2.35
C PHE A 43 -6.45 -0.69 1.29
N PRO A 44 -5.55 -0.80 0.30
CA PRO A 44 -5.66 -1.82 -0.74
C PRO A 44 -5.80 -3.23 -0.18
N ASP A 45 -6.69 -4.02 -0.76
CA ASP A 45 -6.79 -5.44 -0.41
C ASP A 45 -5.51 -6.15 -0.87
N PRO A 46 -5.00 -7.13 -0.09
CA PRO A 46 -3.82 -7.88 -0.47
C PRO A 46 -4.08 -8.67 -1.75
N ALA A 47 -3.08 -8.71 -2.63
CA ALA A 47 -3.11 -9.51 -3.85
C ALA A 47 -3.02 -11.01 -3.55
N GLY A 48 -2.46 -11.38 -2.39
CA GLY A 48 -2.44 -12.75 -1.89
C GLY A 48 -1.58 -12.88 -0.64
N LYS A 49 -1.12 -14.12 -0.38
CA LYS A 49 -0.18 -14.45 0.69
C LYS A 49 1.06 -15.15 0.13
N ILE A 50 2.24 -14.81 0.66
CA ILE A 50 3.51 -15.51 0.43
C ILE A 50 4.04 -15.91 1.81
N SER A 51 4.27 -17.20 2.03
CA SER A 51 4.74 -17.74 3.31
C SER A 51 3.93 -17.24 4.53
N GLY A 52 2.61 -17.16 4.38
CA GLY A 52 1.68 -16.69 5.43
C GLY A 52 1.57 -15.17 5.58
N ARG A 53 2.43 -14.38 4.92
CA ARG A 53 2.41 -12.91 4.95
C ARG A 53 1.63 -12.34 3.77
N ASP A 54 0.85 -11.31 4.01
CA ASP A 54 0.12 -10.60 2.96
C ASP A 54 1.08 -9.84 2.04
N TRP A 55 0.78 -9.80 0.75
CA TRP A 55 1.52 -9.01 -0.24
C TRP A 55 0.58 -8.23 -1.17
N TRP A 56 1.07 -7.12 -1.73
CA TRP A 56 0.34 -6.20 -2.59
C TRP A 56 1.11 -5.93 -3.89
N TRP A 57 0.41 -5.47 -4.92
CA TRP A 57 1.07 -4.83 -6.05
C TRP A 57 1.46 -3.41 -5.70
N LEU A 58 2.71 -3.04 -5.94
CA LEU A 58 3.19 -1.68 -5.65
C LEU A 58 2.36 -0.62 -6.38
N ALA A 59 1.95 -0.85 -7.63
CA ALA A 59 1.10 0.08 -8.38
C ALA A 59 -0.20 0.44 -7.64
N ASP A 60 -0.90 -0.55 -7.06
CA ASP A 60 -2.16 -0.35 -6.35
C ASP A 60 -1.94 0.47 -5.06
N VAL A 61 -0.80 0.24 -4.39
CA VAL A 61 -0.40 0.99 -3.19
C VAL A 61 -0.05 2.43 -3.52
N LEU A 62 0.69 2.68 -4.61
CA LEU A 62 1.06 4.03 -5.03
C LEU A 62 -0.15 4.84 -5.49
N ASP A 63 -1.08 4.21 -6.22
CA ASP A 63 -2.34 4.85 -6.62
C ASP A 63 -3.18 5.23 -5.40
N TRP A 64 -3.36 4.32 -4.45
CA TRP A 64 -4.01 4.61 -3.17
C TRP A 64 -3.30 5.72 -2.38
N ALA A 65 -1.97 5.68 -2.30
CA ALA A 65 -1.20 6.68 -1.58
C ALA A 65 -1.35 8.07 -2.23
N LYS A 66 -1.39 8.14 -3.56
CA LYS A 66 -1.63 9.37 -4.31
C LYS A 66 -3.04 9.92 -4.07
N GLN A 67 -4.07 9.07 -4.20
CA GLN A 67 -5.47 9.47 -4.00
C GLN A 67 -5.75 10.00 -2.60
N THR A 68 -4.96 9.57 -1.62
CA THR A 68 -5.16 9.93 -0.23
C THR A 68 -4.15 10.93 0.33
N GLY A 69 -3.28 11.49 -0.53
CA GLY A 69 -2.26 12.48 -0.15
C GLY A 69 -1.15 11.93 0.75
N ARG A 70 -0.97 10.60 0.78
CA ARG A 70 0.09 9.91 1.54
C ARG A 70 1.42 9.81 0.78
N LEU A 71 1.38 10.03 -0.53
CA LEU A 71 2.59 10.16 -1.33
C LEU A 71 3.14 11.58 -1.11
N LYS A 72 4.29 11.71 -0.44
CA LYS A 72 4.97 13.01 -0.34
C LYS A 72 5.41 13.41 -1.76
N GLU A 73 5.07 14.62 -2.19
CA GLU A 73 5.69 15.25 -3.37
C GLU A 73 7.21 15.21 -3.18
N GLY A 74 7.90 14.36 -3.95
CA GLY A 74 9.35 14.18 -3.86
C GLY A 74 9.85 12.78 -3.46
N ALA A 75 8.99 11.76 -3.35
CA ALA A 75 9.41 10.37 -3.08
C ALA A 75 10.12 9.66 -4.26
N GLN A 76 10.26 10.32 -5.42
CA GLN A 76 11.17 9.86 -6.49
C GLN A 76 12.56 10.44 -6.24
N ARG A 77 13.46 9.64 -5.67
CA ARG A 77 14.90 9.81 -5.82
C ARG A 77 15.50 8.54 -6.39
#